data_AF-L9WBX4-F1
#
_entry.id   AF-L9WBX4-F1
#
_cell.length_a   1.000
_cell.length_b   1.000
_cell.length_c   1.000
_cell.angle_alpha   90.00
_cell.angle_beta   90.00
_cell.angle_gamma   90.00
#
_symmetry.space_group_name_H-M   'P 1'
#
loop_
_entity.id
_entity.type
_entity.pdbx_description
1 polymer ?
#
loop_
_entity_poly.entity_id
_entity_poly.type
_entity_poly.pdbx_seq_one_letter_code
_entity_poly.pdbx_strand_id
1 'polypeptide(L)'
;MDADAPTEWHSEACRTYTPADSDRELQYRTYRHESGDIRLKVAPASLDGEDHPGYTLTVTTYPGLELSETTRIRTVLTFNRCDRIAIQFMDLFSASYDGPGSLENALEYASHRTQEHR
;
A
#
# COMPACT_ATOMS: atom_id res chain seq x y z
N MET A 1 3.41 -11.48 -14.17
CA MET A 1 4.56 -11.49 -13.25
C MET A 1 4.11 -10.73 -12.03
N ASP A 2 3.87 -11.44 -10.93
CA ASP A 2 3.85 -10.82 -9.61
C ASP A 2 5.15 -10.05 -9.46
N ALA A 3 5.07 -8.75 -9.19
CA ALA A 3 6.26 -8.02 -8.81
C ALA A 3 6.65 -8.56 -7.42
N ASP A 4 7.78 -9.23 -7.36
CA ASP A 4 8.32 -9.76 -6.12
C ASP A 4 8.48 -8.58 -5.15
N ALA A 5 7.83 -8.66 -3.99
CA ALA A 5 7.99 -7.64 -2.97
C ALA A 5 9.47 -7.64 -2.49
N PRO A 6 10.00 -6.51 -2.01
CA PRO A 6 11.35 -6.50 -1.44
C PRO A 6 11.47 -7.51 -0.28
N THR A 7 12.68 -7.99 0.01
CA THR A 7 12.94 -9.09 0.96
C THR A 7 12.28 -8.91 2.33
N GLU A 8 12.22 -7.68 2.84
CA GLU A 8 11.67 -7.33 4.16
C GLU A 8 10.13 -7.23 4.16
N TRP A 9 9.50 -7.46 3.01
CA TRP A 9 8.07 -7.35 2.81
C TRP A 9 7.44 -8.68 2.41
N HIS A 10 6.31 -8.98 3.04
CA HIS A 10 5.55 -10.19 2.77
C HIS A 10 4.17 -9.84 2.20
N SER A 11 3.80 -10.50 1.10
CA SER A 11 2.42 -10.46 0.59
C SER A 11 1.51 -11.31 1.49
N GLU A 12 0.64 -10.68 2.27
CA GLU A 12 -0.26 -11.40 3.20
C GLU A 12 -1.54 -11.88 2.52
N ALA A 13 -2.09 -11.08 1.62
CA ALA A 13 -3.34 -11.40 0.95
C ALA A 13 -3.29 -10.94 -0.49
N CYS A 14 -3.72 -11.82 -1.39
CA CYS A 14 -4.03 -11.51 -2.78
C CYS A 14 -5.39 -12.13 -3.08
N ARG A 15 -6.40 -11.30 -3.35
CA ARG A 15 -7.74 -11.76 -3.67
C ARG A 15 -8.24 -11.08 -4.93
N THR A 16 -8.91 -11.86 -5.75
CA THR A 16 -9.61 -11.40 -6.92
C THR A 16 -11.09 -11.68 -6.68
N TYR A 17 -11.96 -10.71 -6.93
CA TYR A 17 -13.39 -10.87 -6.76
C TYR A 17 -14.16 -10.01 -7.77
N THR A 18 -15.35 -10.49 -8.15
CA THR A 18 -16.26 -9.77 -9.02
C THR A 18 -17.47 -9.34 -8.17
N PRO A 19 -17.71 -8.03 -7.99
CA PRO A 19 -18.89 -7.55 -7.27
C PRO A 19 -20.17 -8.05 -7.93
N ALA A 20 -21.22 -8.33 -7.15
CA ALA A 20 -22.49 -8.83 -7.69
C ALA A 20 -23.15 -7.87 -8.71
N ASP A 21 -22.88 -6.56 -8.58
CA ASP A 21 -23.43 -5.50 -9.42
C ASP A 21 -22.45 -5.02 -10.51
N SER A 22 -21.38 -5.77 -10.78
CA SER A 22 -20.37 -5.37 -11.77
C SER A 22 -19.81 -6.55 -12.53
N ASP A 23 -19.67 -6.41 -13.85
CA ASP A 23 -18.95 -7.38 -14.70
C ASP A 23 -17.42 -7.23 -14.57
N ARG A 24 -16.96 -6.19 -13.84
CA ARG A 24 -15.53 -5.90 -13.67
C ARG A 24 -14.94 -6.71 -12.53
N GLU A 25 -13.98 -7.56 -12.87
CA GLU A 25 -13.11 -8.22 -11.89
C GLU A 25 -12.22 -7.18 -11.16
N LEU A 26 -12.24 -7.23 -9.83
CA LEU A 26 -11.46 -6.38 -8.95
C LEU A 26 -10.43 -7.20 -8.19
N GLN A 27 -9.30 -6.56 -7.89
CA GLN A 27 -8.20 -7.17 -7.17
C GLN A 27 -7.96 -6.46 -5.85
N TYR A 28 -7.45 -7.20 -4.89
CA TYR A 28 -7.11 -6.73 -3.56
C TYR A 28 -5.79 -7.35 -3.17
N ARG A 29 -4.85 -6.52 -2.70
CA ARG A 29 -3.55 -6.99 -2.25
C ARG A 29 -3.09 -6.25 -1.01
N THR A 30 -2.47 -6.96 -0.07
CA THR A 30 -1.80 -6.33 1.06
C THR A 30 -0.40 -6.85 1.27
N TYR A 31 0.48 -5.93 1.65
CA TYR A 31 1.87 -6.19 1.99
C TYR A 31 2.10 -5.79 3.44
N ARG A 32 2.94 -6.55 4.13
CA ARG A 32 3.34 -6.27 5.52
C ARG A 32 4.85 -6.31 5.62
N HIS A 33 5.41 -5.31 6.28
CA HIS A 33 6.83 -5.29 6.61
C HIS A 33 7.14 -6.25 7.75
N GLU A 34 8.32 -6.86 7.74
CA GLU A 34 8.75 -7.85 8.75
C GLU A 34 8.71 -7.31 10.18
N SER A 35 8.97 -6.01 10.37
CA SER A 35 8.91 -5.37 11.69
C SER A 35 7.51 -5.38 12.30
N GLY A 36 6.47 -5.49 11.47
CA GLY A 36 5.06 -5.43 11.88
C GLY A 36 4.54 -4.01 12.12
N ASP A 37 5.37 -2.98 11.99
CA ASP A 37 4.98 -1.59 12.25
C ASP A 37 4.14 -0.97 11.14
N ILE A 38 4.13 -1.59 9.94
CA ILE A 38 3.53 -1.01 8.74
C ILE A 38 2.93 -2.07 7.82
N ARG A 39 1.79 -1.72 7.22
CA ARG A 39 1.09 -2.49 6.22
C ARG A 39 0.68 -1.61 5.05
N LEU A 40 0.82 -2.11 3.83
CA LEU A 40 0.30 -1.49 2.62
C LEU A 40 -0.93 -2.24 2.13
N LYS A 41 -1.90 -1.50 1.58
CA LYS A 41 -3.11 -2.04 0.96
C LYS A 41 -3.31 -1.41 -0.40
N VAL A 42 -3.39 -2.26 -1.42
CA VAL A 42 -3.83 -1.94 -2.78
C VAL A 42 -5.25 -2.47 -2.93
N ALA A 43 -6.22 -1.56 -3.00
CA ALA A 43 -7.64 -1.91 -3.07
C ALA A 43 -8.36 -1.01 -4.07
N PRO A 44 -9.51 -1.42 -4.64
CA PRO A 44 -10.36 -0.54 -5.41
C PRO A 44 -10.74 0.69 -4.59
N ALA A 45 -10.68 1.88 -5.19
CA ALA A 45 -10.97 3.15 -4.50
C ALA A 45 -12.37 3.19 -3.88
N SER A 46 -13.33 2.52 -4.52
CA SER A 46 -14.70 2.36 -4.03
C SER A 46 -14.80 1.61 -2.70
N LEU A 47 -13.81 0.77 -2.34
CA LEU A 47 -13.77 0.15 -1.00
C LEU A 47 -13.33 1.12 0.10
N ASP A 48 -12.74 2.24 -0.26
CA ASP A 48 -12.27 3.29 0.66
C ASP A 48 -13.28 4.45 0.75
N GLY A 49 -14.50 4.25 0.24
CA GLY A 49 -15.57 5.26 0.22
C GLY A 49 -15.40 6.33 -0.86
N GLU A 50 -14.48 6.13 -1.81
CA GLU A 50 -14.29 7.06 -2.92
C GLU A 50 -15.22 6.73 -4.09
N ASP A 51 -15.95 7.74 -4.59
CA ASP A 51 -16.89 7.61 -5.71
C ASP A 51 -16.19 7.48 -7.08
N HIS A 52 -14.85 7.64 -7.12
CA HIS A 52 -14.11 7.60 -8.38
C HIS A 52 -13.60 6.20 -8.74
N PRO A 53 -13.54 5.88 -10.04
CA PRO A 53 -13.03 4.60 -10.50
C PRO A 53 -11.51 4.52 -10.31
N GLY A 54 -11.03 3.43 -9.74
CA GLY A 54 -9.59 3.21 -9.62
C GLY A 54 -9.21 2.28 -8.48
N TYR A 55 -7.94 2.38 -8.11
CA TYR A 55 -7.28 1.65 -7.05
C TYR A 55 -6.50 2.64 -6.18
N THR A 56 -6.70 2.52 -4.89
CA THR A 56 -6.07 3.36 -3.86
C THR A 56 -5.00 2.53 -3.15
N LEU A 57 -3.80 3.13 -3.05
CA LEU A 57 -2.74 2.66 -2.16
C LEU A 57 -2.88 3.39 -0.84
N THR A 58 -3.08 2.64 0.23
CA THR A 58 -3.06 3.17 1.60
C THR A 58 -1.94 2.50 2.39
N VAL A 59 -1.38 3.26 3.31
CA VAL A 59 -0.46 2.77 4.33
C VAL A 59 -1.15 2.78 5.67
N THR A 60 -0.98 1.73 6.45
CA THR A 60 -1.43 1.64 7.83
C THR A 60 -0.22 1.41 8.73
N THR A 61 -0.01 2.27 9.71
CA THR A 61 1.02 2.11 10.73
C THR A 61 0.42 1.57 12.02
N TYR A 62 1.23 0.82 12.78
CA TYR A 62 0.89 0.24 14.06
C TYR A 62 1.87 0.73 15.13
N PRO A 63 1.82 2.03 15.50
CA PRO A 63 2.68 2.60 16.53
C PRO A 63 2.34 2.02 17.91
N GLY A 64 2.99 0.90 18.28
CA GLY A 64 3.01 0.34 19.64
C GLY A 64 1.66 0.31 20.39
N LEU A 65 1.43 1.31 21.25
CA LEU A 65 0.27 1.44 22.15
C LEU A 65 -0.84 2.36 21.61
N GLU A 66 -0.63 3.01 20.48
CA GLU A 66 -1.58 3.93 19.87
C GLU A 66 -2.46 3.21 18.84
N LEU A 67 -3.63 3.79 18.56
CA LEU A 67 -4.52 3.29 17.51
C LEU A 67 -3.78 3.26 16.17
N SER A 68 -4.04 2.23 15.37
CA SER A 68 -3.47 2.15 14.02
C SER A 68 -3.86 3.38 13.21
N GLU A 69 -2.89 4.07 12.62
CA GLU A 69 -3.13 5.20 11.74
C GLU A 69 -3.14 4.73 10.29
N THR A 70 -4.07 5.23 9.47
CA THR A 70 -4.14 4.88 8.05
C THR A 70 -4.13 6.15 7.20
N THR A 71 -3.17 6.22 6.28
CA THR A 71 -2.98 7.36 5.38
C THR A 71 -3.08 6.91 3.93
N ARG A 72 -3.78 7.71 3.12
CA ARG A 72 -3.85 7.50 1.67
C ARG A 72 -2.58 8.02 1.01
N ILE A 73 -1.88 7.15 0.30
CA ILE A 73 -0.71 7.53 -0.48
C ILE A 73 -1.18 8.10 -1.81
N ARG A 74 -1.88 7.30 -2.62
CA ARG A 74 -2.23 7.68 -3.99
C ARG A 74 -3.37 6.84 -4.56
N THR A 75 -4.16 7.46 -5.43
CA THR A 75 -5.19 6.77 -6.22
C THR A 75 -4.80 6.80 -7.70
N VAL A 76 -4.89 5.64 -8.36
CA VAL A 76 -4.64 5.48 -9.81
C VAL A 76 -5.67 4.57 -10.46
N LEU A 77 -5.81 4.62 -11.78
CA LEU A 77 -6.91 3.95 -12.48
C LEU A 77 -6.85 2.41 -12.51
N THR A 78 -5.66 1.82 -12.37
CA THR A 78 -5.45 0.37 -12.57
C THR A 78 -4.69 -0.28 -11.42
N PHE A 79 -5.04 -1.53 -11.14
CA PHE A 79 -4.37 -2.36 -10.14
C PHE A 79 -2.86 -2.41 -10.38
N ASN A 80 -2.42 -2.82 -11.58
CA ASN A 80 -0.99 -2.95 -11.91
C ASN A 80 -0.20 -1.65 -11.73
N ARG A 81 -0.82 -0.48 -11.92
CA ARG A 81 -0.15 0.80 -11.68
C ARG A 81 -0.04 1.08 -10.18
N CYS A 82 -1.11 0.80 -9.43
CA CYS A 82 -1.14 0.97 -7.98
C CYS A 82 -0.16 0.02 -7.29
N ASP A 83 -0.12 -1.23 -7.73
CA ASP A 83 0.81 -2.26 -7.27
C ASP A 83 2.27 -1.87 -7.52
N ARG A 84 2.61 -1.37 -8.71
CA ARG A 84 3.97 -0.84 -8.97
C ARG A 84 4.35 0.36 -8.11
N ILE A 85 3.39 1.18 -7.71
CA ILE A 85 3.63 2.28 -6.77
C ILE A 85 3.86 1.70 -5.36
N ALA A 86 3.12 0.65 -4.98
CA ALA A 86 3.34 -0.06 -3.72
C ALA A 86 4.75 -0.65 -3.66
N ILE A 87 5.22 -1.32 -4.71
CA ILE A 87 6.60 -1.84 -4.77
C ILE A 87 7.64 -0.72 -4.61
N GLN A 88 7.48 0.41 -5.30
CA GLN A 88 8.38 1.56 -5.16
C GLN A 88 8.34 2.15 -3.75
N PHE A 89 7.16 2.20 -3.13
CA PHE A 89 7.05 2.62 -1.73
C PHE A 89 7.87 1.71 -0.83
N MET A 90 7.71 0.39 -0.99
CA MET A 90 8.40 -0.61 -0.17
C MET A 90 9.92 -0.49 -0.31
N ASP A 91 10.43 -0.32 -1.53
CA ASP A 91 11.86 -0.14 -1.81
C ASP A 91 12.43 1.12 -1.15
N LEU A 92 11.73 2.26 -1.29
CA LEU A 92 12.13 3.53 -0.67
C LEU A 92 12.05 3.48 0.87
N PHE A 93 11.06 2.77 1.40
CA PHE A 93 10.92 2.57 2.84
C PHE A 93 12.07 1.73 3.39
N SER A 94 12.30 0.56 2.80
CA SER A 94 13.41 -0.35 3.17
C SER A 94 14.77 0.34 3.12
N ALA A 95 15.01 1.21 2.12
CA ALA A 95 16.26 1.95 2.02
C ALA A 95 16.48 3.00 3.13
N SER A 96 15.41 3.43 3.80
CA SER A 96 15.42 4.53 4.79
C SER A 96 15.14 4.06 6.22
N TYR A 97 14.51 2.90 6.38
CA TYR A 97 14.09 2.37 7.67
C TYR A 97 15.23 1.60 8.35
N ASP A 98 15.75 2.15 9.46
CA ASP A 98 16.80 1.53 10.29
C ASP A 98 16.24 0.98 11.62
N GLY A 99 14.91 1.00 11.79
CA GLY A 99 14.23 0.54 13.00
C GLY A 99 13.15 1.52 13.52
N PRO A 100 12.57 1.25 14.70
CA PRO A 100 11.38 1.95 15.17
C PRO A 100 11.58 3.47 15.37
N GLY A 101 12.81 3.91 15.71
CA GLY A 101 13.14 5.33 15.84
C GLY A 101 13.18 6.11 14.52
N SER A 102 13.11 5.41 13.38
CA SER A 102 13.14 6.01 12.04
C SER A 102 11.85 5.76 11.24
N LEU A 103 10.85 5.09 11.84
CA LEU A 103 9.59 4.72 11.19
C LEU A 103 8.91 5.93 10.54
N GLU A 104 8.71 6.99 11.31
CA GLU A 104 8.00 8.20 10.85
C GLU A 104 8.74 8.87 9.69
N ASN A 105 10.06 8.99 9.77
CA ASN A 105 10.87 9.61 8.72
C ASN A 105 10.92 8.75 7.44
N ALA A 106 11.07 7.42 7.57
CA ALA A 106 11.05 6.51 6.44
C ALA A 106 9.68 6.50 5.75
N LEU A 107 8.61 6.51 6.55
CA LEU A 107 7.23 6.62 6.06
C LEU A 107 6.99 7.93 5.31
N GLU A 108 7.36 9.06 5.90
CA GLU A 108 7.18 10.38 5.28
C GLU A 108 7.95 10.45 3.95
N TYR A 109 9.20 10.00 3.95
CA TYR A 109 10.06 9.96 2.77
C TYR A 109 9.43 9.12 1.64
N ALA A 110 9.05 7.88 1.93
CA ALA A 110 8.47 6.99 0.93
C ALA A 110 7.11 7.50 0.42
N SER A 111 6.28 8.06 1.30
CA SER A 111 4.98 8.64 0.95
C SER A 111 5.13 9.82 0.01
N HIS A 112 6.01 10.77 0.34
CA HIS A 112 6.24 11.97 -0.45
C HIS A 112 6.73 11.63 -1.86
N ARG A 113 7.74 10.75 -1.95
CA ARG A 113 8.35 10.36 -3.22
C ARG A 113 7.41 9.58 -4.14
N THR A 114 6.50 8.79 -3.58
CA THR A 114 5.52 8.02 -4.36
C THR A 114 4.28 8.82 -4.76
N GLN A 115 3.99 9.90 -4.02
CA GLN A 115 2.97 10.89 -4.38
C GLN A 115 3.38 11.76 -5.57
N GLU A 116 4.61 12.26 -5.60
CA GLU A 116 5.07 13.24 -6.59
C GLU A 116 5.43 12.67 -7.96
N HIS A 117 5.59 11.35 -8.10
CA HIS A 117 6.05 10.74 -9.36
C HIS A 117 4.95 10.82 -10.44
N ARG A 118 4.99 11.86 -11.29
CA ARG A 118 4.05 12.12 -12.39
C ARG A 118 4.41 11.35 -13.65
#